data_AF-A0A151QUU1-F1
#
_entry.id   AF-A0A151QUU1-F1
#
_cell.length_a   1.000
_cell.length_b   1.000
_cell.length_c   1.000
_cell.angle_alpha   90.00
_cell.angle_beta   90.00
_cell.angle_gamma   90.00
#
_symmetry.space_group_name_H-M   'P 1'
#
loop_
_entity.id
_entity.type
_entity.pdbx_description
1 polymer ?
#
loop_
_entity_poly.entity_id
_entity_poly.type
_entity_poly.pdbx_seq_one_letter_code
_entity_poly.pdbx_strand_id
1 'polypeptide(L)'
;GAWTVGLTFLLDRFMYGTWILVPISFLKFNFLSAGGDYYGTHKWHWYFTQRFPVMIFSHLPFFMAGIIYSKQWKLSGLLAWVLGFYSLLGHKEFRFVLPVLPIALMFSGYSLAVIKDPGYAEYKGKES
;
A
#
# COMPACT_ATOMS: atom_id res chain seq x y z
N GLY A 1 15.73 5.48 16.50
CA GLY A 1 16.65 5.08 15.42
C GLY A 1 17.54 3.93 15.87
N ALA A 2 18.75 4.23 16.34
CA ALA A 2 19.73 3.21 16.76
C ALA A 2 19.28 2.40 17.99
N TRP A 3 18.72 3.07 19.01
CA TRP A 3 18.18 2.42 20.21
C TRP A 3 17.08 1.41 19.90
N THR A 4 16.12 1.80 19.05
CA THR A 4 15.04 0.92 18.60
C THR A 4 15.57 -0.32 17.91
N VAL A 5 16.56 -0.19 17.01
CA VAL A 5 17.16 -1.32 16.29
C VAL A 5 17.99 -2.21 17.21
N GLY A 6 18.73 -1.63 18.15
CA GLY A 6 19.49 -2.38 19.16
C GLY A 6 18.56 -3.20 20.07
N LEU A 7 17.43 -2.63 20.50
CA LEU A 7 16.41 -3.33 21.28
C LEU A 7 15.78 -4.49 20.50
N THR A 8 15.45 -4.29 19.22
CA THR A 8 14.93 -5.39 18.37
C THR A 8 15.96 -6.49 18.21
N PHE A 9 17.24 -6.15 17.99
CA PHE A 9 18.30 -7.15 17.84
C PHE A 9 18.53 -8.00 19.09
N LEU A 10 18.46 -7.38 20.28
CA LEU A 10 18.58 -8.09 21.56
C LEU A 10 17.36 -8.98 21.83
N LEU A 11 16.15 -8.50 21.53
CA LEU A 11 14.92 -9.28 21.65
C LEU A 11 14.91 -10.47 20.67
N ASP A 12 15.30 -10.25 19.42
CA ASP A 12 15.40 -11.29 18.40
C ASP A 12 16.39 -12.38 18.84
N ARG A 13 17.54 -11.98 19.40
CA ARG A 13 18.52 -12.91 19.99
C ARG A 13 17.94 -13.70 21.16
N PHE A 14 17.17 -13.06 22.04
CA PHE A 14 16.56 -13.71 23.20
C PHE A 14 15.50 -14.74 22.78
N MET A 15 14.64 -14.41 21.81
CA MET A 15 13.55 -15.29 21.40
C MET A 15 14.01 -16.46 20.51
N TYR A 16 14.94 -16.22 19.58
CA TYR A 16 15.36 -17.21 18.59
C TYR A 16 16.68 -17.92 18.94
N GLY A 17 17.37 -17.51 20.01
CA GLY A 17 18.63 -18.11 20.47
C GLY A 17 19.81 -17.94 19.49
N THR A 18 19.61 -17.27 18.36
CA THR A 18 20.55 -17.08 17.26
C THR A 18 20.68 -15.58 16.96
N TRP A 19 21.84 -15.16 16.45
CA TRP A 19 22.05 -13.76 16.06
C TRP A 19 21.37 -13.51 14.71
N ILE A 20 20.08 -13.25 14.75
CA ILE A 20 19.26 -12.97 13.57
C ILE A 20 18.55 -11.65 13.77
N LEU A 21 18.56 -10.82 12.73
CA LEU A 21 17.64 -9.69 12.60
C LEU A 21 16.38 -10.18 11.90
N VAL A 22 15.30 -10.33 12.65
CA VAL A 22 14.01 -10.82 12.13
C VAL A 22 13.53 -9.98 10.94
N PRO A 23 13.65 -8.64 10.90
CA PRO A 23 13.24 -7.85 9.75
C PRO A 23 14.02 -8.20 8.47
N ILE A 24 15.32 -8.50 8.58
CA ILE A 24 16.18 -8.85 7.44
C ILE A 24 15.86 -10.27 6.97
N SER A 25 15.68 -11.21 7.88
CA SER A 25 15.27 -12.58 7.54
C SER A 25 13.88 -12.61 6.92
N PHE A 26 12.95 -11.78 7.41
CA PHE A 26 11.62 -11.61 6.82
C PHE A 26 11.71 -11.04 5.40
N LEU A 27 12.53 -9.99 5.18
CA LEU A 27 12.75 -9.43 3.85
C LEU A 27 13.36 -10.48 2.92
N LYS A 28 14.39 -11.20 3.39
CA LYS A 28 15.01 -12.28 2.61
C LYS A 28 14.00 -13.35 2.22
N PHE A 29 13.17 -13.80 3.16
CA PHE A 29 12.22 -14.88 2.90
C PHE A 29 11.01 -14.45 2.06
N ASN A 30 10.45 -13.27 2.33
CA ASN A 30 9.22 -12.80 1.67
C ASN A 30 9.48 -12.07 0.34
N PHE A 31 10.65 -11.45 0.16
CA PHE A 31 10.95 -10.59 -1.00
C PHE A 31 12.06 -11.16 -1.90
N LEU A 32 13.10 -11.81 -1.33
CA LEU A 32 14.31 -12.21 -2.07
C LEU A 32 14.44 -13.73 -2.28
N SER A 33 13.67 -14.53 -1.56
CA SER A 33 13.71 -15.99 -1.64
C SER A 33 12.52 -16.47 -2.46
N ALA A 34 12.78 -17.40 -3.40
CA ALA A 34 11.75 -18.08 -4.20
C ALA A 34 10.80 -18.97 -3.37
N GLY A 35 10.92 -18.99 -2.04
CA GLY A 35 10.01 -19.72 -1.14
C GLY A 35 8.54 -19.31 -1.31
N GLY A 36 8.28 -18.07 -1.71
CA GLY A 36 6.94 -17.58 -2.02
C GLY A 36 6.40 -17.99 -3.40
N ASP A 37 7.27 -18.33 -4.35
CA ASP A 37 6.88 -18.74 -5.71
C ASP A 37 6.18 -20.12 -5.71
N TYR A 38 6.40 -20.92 -4.65
CA TYR A 38 5.69 -22.19 -4.42
C TYR A 38 4.17 -22.02 -4.22
N TYR A 39 3.72 -20.84 -3.80
CA TYR A 39 2.29 -20.56 -3.54
C TYR A 39 1.60 -19.85 -4.73
N GLY A 40 2.28 -19.72 -5.86
CA GLY A 40 1.73 -19.19 -7.10
C GLY A 40 2.41 -17.90 -7.55
N THR A 41 2.89 -17.90 -8.80
CA THR A 41 3.44 -16.73 -9.46
C THR A 41 2.34 -16.03 -10.25
N HIS A 42 2.23 -14.72 -10.07
CA HIS A 42 1.26 -13.89 -10.77
C HIS A 42 2.01 -12.84 -11.58
N LYS A 43 1.58 -12.57 -12.82
CA LYS A 43 2.22 -11.60 -13.72
C LYS A 43 2.41 -10.24 -13.03
N TRP A 44 3.49 -9.53 -13.31
CA TRP A 44 3.86 -8.24 -12.69
C TRP A 44 2.65 -7.27 -12.54
N HIS A 45 1.81 -7.15 -13.57
CA HIS A 45 0.64 -6.26 -13.60
C HIS A 45 -0.54 -6.67 -12.70
N TRP A 46 -0.52 -7.85 -12.10
CA TRP A 46 -1.66 -8.44 -11.40
C TRP A 46 -2.18 -7.59 -10.22
N TYR A 47 -1.30 -6.88 -9.52
CA TYR A 47 -1.70 -5.94 -8.47
C TYR A 47 -2.55 -4.78 -9.00
N PHE A 48 -2.19 -4.25 -10.17
CA PHE A 48 -2.87 -3.13 -10.80
C PHE A 48 -4.18 -3.56 -11.48
N THR A 49 -4.17 -4.68 -12.21
CA THR A 49 -5.30 -5.07 -13.06
C THR A 49 -6.36 -5.88 -12.35
N GLN A 50 -6.00 -6.68 -11.33
CA GLN A 50 -6.96 -7.57 -10.66
C GLN A 50 -7.10 -7.23 -9.18
N ARG A 51 -5.98 -7.10 -8.46
CA ARG A 51 -6.03 -6.99 -7.01
C ARG A 51 -6.60 -5.67 -6.52
N PHE A 52 -6.11 -4.56 -7.04
CA PHE A 52 -6.56 -3.23 -6.65
C PHE A 52 -8.05 -2.99 -7.00
N PRO A 53 -8.52 -3.32 -8.23
CA PRO A 53 -9.95 -3.26 -8.55
C PRO A 53 -10.83 -4.14 -7.66
N VAL A 54 -10.37 -5.36 -7.34
CA VAL A 54 -11.13 -6.28 -6.47
C VAL A 54 -11.25 -5.75 -5.03
N MET A 55 -10.19 -5.15 -4.48
CA MET A 55 -10.22 -4.63 -3.10
C MET A 55 -11.08 -3.39 -2.94
N ILE A 56 -11.06 -2.49 -3.93
CA ILE A 56 -11.86 -1.26 -3.91
C ILE A 56 -13.31 -1.51 -4.36
N PHE A 57 -13.52 -2.55 -5.17
CA PHE A 57 -14.81 -3.00 -5.64
C PHE A 57 -15.67 -1.83 -6.18
N SER A 58 -16.88 -1.63 -5.66
CA SER A 58 -17.82 -0.59 -6.08
C SER A 58 -17.30 0.84 -5.93
N HIS A 59 -16.23 1.07 -5.16
CA HIS A 59 -15.67 2.41 -4.93
C HIS A 59 -14.67 2.84 -6.01
N LEU A 60 -14.39 2.00 -7.01
CA LEU A 60 -13.40 2.26 -8.06
C LEU A 60 -13.65 3.54 -8.88
N PRO A 61 -14.87 3.80 -9.40
CA PRO A 61 -15.12 5.03 -10.15
C PRO A 61 -14.95 6.28 -9.27
N PHE A 62 -15.35 6.19 -8.01
CA PHE A 62 -15.22 7.27 -7.03
C PHE A 62 -13.75 7.52 -6.65
N PHE A 63 -12.94 6.47 -6.52
CA PHE A 63 -11.50 6.60 -6.32
C PHE A 63 -10.84 7.36 -7.48
N MET A 64 -11.14 7.00 -8.73
CA MET A 64 -10.60 7.67 -9.91
C MET A 64 -11.05 9.14 -9.98
N ALA A 65 -12.34 9.40 -9.76
CA ALA A 65 -12.87 10.76 -9.68
C ALA A 65 -12.22 11.56 -8.55
N GLY A 66 -11.97 10.92 -7.40
CA GLY A 66 -11.30 11.51 -6.24
C GLY A 66 -9.89 11.96 -6.52
N ILE A 67 -9.10 11.17 -7.26
CA ILE A 67 -7.74 11.57 -7.69
C ILE A 67 -7.82 12.81 -8.58
N ILE A 68 -8.75 12.84 -9.53
CA ILE A 68 -8.91 13.95 -10.48
C ILE A 68 -9.32 15.23 -9.75
N TYR A 69 -10.30 15.16 -8.85
CA TYR A 69 -10.81 16.33 -8.11
C TYR A 69 -9.85 16.83 -7.02
N SER A 70 -9.15 15.92 -6.35
CA SER A 70 -8.27 16.26 -5.23
C SER A 70 -6.99 16.97 -5.68
N LYS A 71 -6.49 16.69 -6.89
CA LYS A 71 -5.20 17.17 -7.42
C LYS A 71 -4.00 16.89 -6.48
N GLN A 72 -4.15 15.99 -5.49
CA GLN A 72 -3.10 15.60 -4.56
C GLN A 72 -2.17 14.55 -5.19
N TRP A 73 -1.35 15.00 -6.14
CA TRP A 73 -0.40 14.15 -6.89
C TRP A 73 0.61 13.43 -6.00
N LYS A 74 0.93 13.99 -4.82
CA LYS A 74 1.84 13.36 -3.86
C LYS A 74 1.25 12.06 -3.31
N LEU A 75 -0.02 12.07 -2.93
CA LEU A 75 -0.69 10.91 -2.34
C LEU A 75 -1.06 9.87 -3.40
N SER A 76 -1.55 10.29 -4.56
CA SER A 76 -1.82 9.37 -5.67
C SER A 76 -0.53 8.78 -6.24
N GLY A 77 0.55 9.58 -6.32
CA GLY A 77 1.88 9.13 -6.69
C GLY A 77 2.48 8.15 -5.69
N LEU A 78 2.33 8.39 -4.38
CA LEU A 78 2.73 7.44 -3.34
C LEU A 78 1.97 6.11 -3.47
N LEU A 79 0.65 6.17 -3.73
CA LEU A 79 -0.19 5.00 -3.98
C LEU A 79 0.32 4.19 -5.18
N ALA A 80 0.55 4.86 -6.32
CA ALA A 80 1.07 4.25 -7.53
C ALA A 80 2.49 3.69 -7.33
N TRP A 81 3.34 4.40 -6.59
CA TRP A 81 4.68 3.97 -6.23
C TRP A 81 4.66 2.71 -5.38
N VAL A 82 3.88 2.69 -4.30
CA VAL A 82 3.77 1.53 -3.41
C VAL A 82 3.20 0.32 -4.17
N LEU A 83 2.16 0.51 -4.98
CA LEU A 83 1.62 -0.56 -5.83
C LEU A 83 2.63 -1.03 -6.90
N GLY A 84 3.43 -0.12 -7.46
CA GLY A 84 4.48 -0.41 -8.42
C GLY A 84 5.61 -1.24 -7.80
N PHE A 85 6.12 -0.82 -6.64
CA PHE A 85 7.11 -1.59 -5.87
C PHE A 85 6.57 -2.97 -5.49
N TYR A 86 5.31 -3.05 -5.05
CA TYR A 86 4.70 -4.34 -4.77
C TYR A 86 4.46 -5.18 -6.04
N SER A 87 4.34 -4.57 -7.21
CA SER A 87 4.19 -5.28 -8.49
C SER A 87 5.47 -5.96 -8.98
N LEU A 88 6.63 -5.46 -8.53
CA LEU A 88 7.95 -6.05 -8.81
C LEU A 88 8.24 -7.29 -7.95
N LEU A 89 7.41 -7.58 -6.94
CA LEU A 89 7.55 -8.79 -6.13
C LEU A 89 7.04 -10.02 -6.88
N GLY A 90 7.86 -11.07 -6.92
CA GLY A 90 7.51 -12.37 -7.50
C GLY A 90 6.36 -13.03 -6.73
N HIS A 91 6.46 -13.04 -5.38
CA HIS A 91 5.39 -13.53 -4.53
C HIS A 91 4.35 -12.44 -4.25
N LYS A 92 3.09 -12.75 -4.54
CA LYS A 92 2.00 -11.79 -4.45
C LYS A 92 0.99 -12.25 -3.42
N GLU A 93 0.83 -11.49 -2.33
CA GLU A 93 -0.18 -11.74 -1.29
C GLU A 93 -1.13 -10.54 -1.07
N PHE A 94 -2.40 -10.83 -0.74
CA PHE A 94 -3.45 -9.80 -0.61
C PHE A 94 -3.13 -8.82 0.52
N ARG A 95 -2.47 -9.31 1.57
CA ARG A 95 -2.09 -8.56 2.77
C ARG A 95 -1.21 -7.35 2.50
N PHE A 96 -0.37 -7.38 1.46
CA PHE A 96 0.56 -6.28 1.18
C PHE A 96 -0.13 -5.00 0.67
N VAL A 97 -1.36 -5.09 0.19
CA VAL A 97 -2.12 -3.93 -0.32
C VAL A 97 -3.08 -3.37 0.73
N LEU A 98 -3.32 -4.08 1.84
CA LEU A 98 -4.19 -3.60 2.92
C LEU A 98 -3.81 -2.20 3.43
N PRO A 99 -2.52 -1.83 3.60
CA PRO A 99 -2.15 -0.47 4.01
C PRO A 99 -2.52 0.62 3.00
N VAL A 100 -2.71 0.25 1.73
CA VAL A 100 -2.99 1.16 0.61
C VAL A 100 -4.50 1.43 0.49
N LEU A 101 -5.34 0.50 0.94
CA LEU A 101 -6.79 0.56 0.83
C LEU A 101 -7.42 1.78 1.55
N PRO A 102 -7.06 2.14 2.80
CA PRO A 102 -7.62 3.31 3.48
C PRO A 102 -7.37 4.61 2.71
N ILE A 103 -6.20 4.76 2.10
CA ILE A 103 -5.85 5.95 1.31
C ILE A 103 -6.71 6.01 0.05
N ALA A 104 -6.93 4.87 -0.59
CA ALA A 104 -7.79 4.80 -1.77
C ALA A 104 -9.27 5.09 -1.43
N LEU A 105 -9.75 4.62 -0.28
CA LEU A 105 -11.08 4.96 0.24
C LEU A 105 -11.21 6.43 0.62
N MET A 106 -10.14 7.09 1.12
CA MET A 106 -10.15 8.54 1.35
C MET A 106 -10.39 9.32 0.06
N PHE A 107 -9.75 8.93 -1.06
CA PHE A 107 -10.05 9.55 -2.37
C PHE A 107 -11.49 9.31 -2.81
N SER A 108 -12.02 8.10 -2.63
CA SER A 108 -13.42 7.79 -2.92
C SER A 108 -14.36 8.68 -2.09
N GLY A 109 -14.13 8.80 -0.78
CA GLY A 109 -14.92 9.67 0.11
C GLY A 109 -14.83 11.14 -0.29
N TYR A 110 -13.65 11.62 -0.69
CA TYR A 110 -13.48 12.98 -1.20
C TYR A 110 -14.33 13.23 -2.45
N SER A 111 -14.34 12.31 -3.41
CA SER A 111 -15.16 12.45 -4.61
C SER A 111 -16.66 12.51 -4.30
N LEU A 112 -17.12 11.69 -3.34
CA LEU A 112 -18.52 11.67 -2.92
C LEU A 112 -18.91 12.98 -2.23
N ALA A 113 -18.01 13.54 -1.42
CA ALA A 113 -18.23 14.85 -0.78
C ALA A 113 -18.37 15.96 -1.82
N VAL A 114 -17.49 15.98 -2.84
CA VAL A 114 -17.55 16.95 -3.94
C VAL A 114 -18.82 16.79 -4.79
N ILE A 115 -19.25 15.55 -5.05
CA ILE A 115 -20.50 15.29 -5.80
C ILE A 115 -21.73 15.75 -5.00
N LYS A 116 -21.74 15.52 -3.68
CA LYS A 116 -22.83 15.93 -2.80
C LYS A 116 -22.93 17.45 -2.67
N ASP A 117 -21.79 18.12 -2.55
CA ASP A 117 -21.71 19.58 -2.46
C ASP A 117 -20.59 20.09 -3.40
N PRO A 118 -20.94 20.57 -4.60
CA PRO A 118 -19.98 21.10 -5.56
C PRO A 118 -19.14 22.26 -5.02
N GLY A 119 -19.64 23.00 -4.02
CA GLY A 119 -18.91 24.10 -3.38
C GLY A 119 -17.79 23.61 -2.45
N TYR A 120 -17.83 22.34 -2.01
CA TYR A 120 -16.87 21.75 -1.07
C TYR A 120 -15.41 21.84 -1.56
N ALA A 121 -15.19 21.63 -2.86
CA ALA A 121 -13.86 21.72 -3.46
C ALA A 121 -13.28 23.14 -3.43
N GLU A 122 -14.15 24.16 -3.55
CA GLU A 122 -13.76 25.56 -3.53
C GLU A 122 -13.42 26.03 -2.10
N TYR A 123 -14.18 25.59 -1.10
CA TYR A 123 -13.87 25.86 0.32
C TYR A 123 -12.52 25.27 0.73
N LYS A 124 -12.26 24.00 0.39
CA LYS A 124 -11.00 23.33 0.68
C LYS A 124 -9.79 23.95 0.00
N GLY A 125 -9.96 24.45 -1.24
CA GLY A 125 -8.90 25.11 -2.00
C GLY A 125 -8.50 26.48 -1.44
N LYS A 126 -9.36 27.13 -0.66
CA LYS A 126 -9.08 28.41 0.01
C LYS A 126 -8.38 28.26 1.37
N GLU A 127 -8.43 27.07 1.97
CA GLU A 127 -7.81 26.76 3.27
C GLU A 127 -6.37 26.19 3.18
N SER A 128 -5.89 25.87 1.98
CA SER A 128 -4.57 25.27 1.72
C SER A 128 -3.59 26.26 1.09
#